data_AF-A0A1X0UAS8-F1
#
_entry.id   AF-A0A1X0UAS8-F1
#
_cell.length_a   1.000
_cell.length_b   1.000
_cell.length_c   1.000
_cell.angle_alpha   90.00
_cell.angle_beta   90.00
_cell.angle_gamma   90.00
#
_symmetry.space_group_name_H-M   'P 1'
#
loop_
_entity.id
_entity.type
_entity.pdbx_description
1 polymer ?
#
loop_
_entity_poly.entity_id
_entity_poly.type
_entity_poly.pdbx_seq_one_letter_code
_entity_poly.pdbx_strand_id
1 'polypeptide(L)'
;MNAPRRWTKSAAVLGFTAAALLAGGGIATADEWPPIPNYPSPSVPFETKGFLTPFDPAYWNPFLAENRLTSPYGTSTRIVCTAFHGVLTGCWQADAQGYPHKLVALPFDFPNVTGSSMPGGGPQHFVYPGFIPGI
;
A
#
# COMPACT_ATOMS: atom_id res chain seq x y z
N MET A 1 54.33 -7.66 50.54
CA MET A 1 54.30 -7.91 49.08
C MET A 1 52.87 -8.24 48.69
N ASN A 2 52.41 -7.66 47.59
CA ASN A 2 51.03 -7.20 47.39
C ASN A 2 50.03 -8.32 47.00
N ALA A 3 48.87 -8.32 47.65
CA ALA A 3 47.65 -8.94 47.16
C ALA A 3 46.95 -7.98 46.18
N PRO A 4 46.59 -8.39 44.95
CA PRO A 4 45.81 -7.53 44.07
C PRO A 4 44.34 -7.46 44.53
N ARG A 5 43.97 -6.25 44.97
CA ARG A 5 42.60 -5.81 45.29
C ARG A 5 41.64 -6.09 44.13
N ARG A 6 40.50 -6.67 44.51
CA ARG A 6 39.23 -6.68 43.75
C ARG A 6 38.92 -5.29 43.19
N TRP A 7 38.92 -5.15 41.87
CA TRP A 7 38.26 -4.05 41.17
C TRP A 7 37.31 -4.62 40.12
N THR A 8 36.08 -4.76 40.58
CA THR A 8 34.82 -4.87 39.86
C THR A 8 34.86 -4.05 38.54
N LYS A 9 34.77 -4.72 37.39
CA LYS A 9 34.42 -4.08 36.12
C LYS A 9 33.12 -4.70 35.62
N SER A 10 32.04 -4.34 36.30
CA SER A 10 30.69 -4.47 35.77
C SER A 10 30.33 -3.20 35.00
N ALA A 11 29.44 -3.36 34.01
CA ALA A 11 28.66 -2.32 33.32
C ALA A 11 29.32 -1.62 32.11
N ALA A 12 29.30 -2.29 30.95
CA ALA A 12 29.22 -1.62 29.64
C ALA A 12 28.66 -2.53 28.52
N VAL A 13 27.64 -3.36 28.80
CA VAL A 13 26.99 -4.19 27.76
C VAL A 13 25.48 -3.91 27.60
N LEU A 14 24.92 -2.97 28.36
CA LEU A 14 23.47 -2.67 28.33
C LEU A 14 23.08 -1.50 27.40
N GLY A 15 23.85 -1.26 26.33
CA GLY A 15 23.72 -0.03 25.52
C GLY A 15 23.11 -0.15 24.13
N PHE A 16 22.86 -1.36 23.59
CA PHE A 16 22.46 -1.51 22.17
C PHE A 16 21.15 -2.26 21.92
N THR A 17 20.43 -2.70 22.95
CA THR A 17 19.13 -3.39 22.80
C THR A 17 17.93 -2.49 23.13
N ALA A 18 18.04 -1.17 22.89
CA ALA A 18 16.96 -0.22 23.11
C ALA A 18 16.52 0.52 21.83
N ALA A 19 17.02 0.12 20.65
CA ALA A 19 16.56 0.66 19.36
C ALA A 19 15.50 -0.24 18.68
N ALA A 20 15.16 -1.40 19.25
CA ALA A 20 14.13 -2.30 18.71
C ALA A 20 12.70 -1.92 19.14
N LEU A 21 12.53 -0.95 20.05
CA LEU A 21 11.21 -0.53 20.56
C LEU A 21 10.60 0.67 19.81
N LEU A 22 11.26 1.16 18.75
CA LEU A 22 10.68 2.17 17.85
C LEU A 22 9.98 1.57 16.63
N ALA A 23 9.92 0.24 16.52
CA ALA A 23 8.90 -0.42 15.70
C ALA A 23 7.56 -0.34 16.45
N GLY A 24 7.08 0.89 16.67
CA GLY A 24 5.68 1.12 16.93
C GLY A 24 4.94 0.49 15.77
N GLY A 25 4.36 -0.68 16.01
CA GLY A 25 3.26 -1.20 15.23
C GLY A 25 2.16 -0.18 15.37
N GLY A 26 2.22 0.87 14.55
CA GLY A 26 1.07 1.68 14.26
C GLY A 26 0.05 0.68 13.78
N ILE A 27 -0.95 0.42 14.62
CA ILE A 27 -2.29 0.11 14.13
C ILE A 27 -2.58 1.24 13.15
N ALA A 28 -2.25 1.01 11.87
CA ALA A 28 -2.76 1.83 10.80
C ALA A 28 -4.27 1.81 11.04
N THR A 29 -4.82 2.94 11.46
CA THR A 29 -6.25 3.07 11.68
C THR A 29 -6.89 2.57 10.40
N ALA A 30 -7.59 1.45 10.50
CA ALA A 30 -8.35 0.92 9.39
C ALA A 30 -9.26 2.03 8.90
N ASP A 31 -9.27 2.26 7.59
CA ASP A 31 -10.27 3.11 6.99
C ASP A 31 -11.65 2.43 7.08
N GLU A 32 -12.69 3.09 6.60
CA GLU A 32 -13.97 2.44 6.33
C GLU A 32 -14.02 1.99 4.87
N TRP A 33 -14.68 0.85 4.61
CA TRP A 33 -14.97 0.46 3.22
C TRP A 33 -15.83 1.55 2.56
N PRO A 34 -15.72 1.76 1.23
CA PRO A 34 -16.55 2.76 0.58
C PRO A 34 -18.03 2.41 0.76
N PRO A 35 -18.87 3.34 1.25
CA PRO A 35 -20.26 3.05 1.54
C PRO A 35 -21.03 2.84 0.23
N ILE A 36 -22.01 1.94 0.27
CA ILE A 36 -22.97 1.76 -0.82
C ILE A 36 -24.03 2.86 -0.71
N PRO A 37 -24.18 3.75 -1.71
CA PRO A 37 -25.22 4.77 -1.68
C PRO A 37 -26.63 4.17 -1.59
N ASN A 38 -27.51 4.80 -0.82
CA ASN A 38 -28.92 4.40 -0.70
C ASN A 38 -29.83 5.00 -1.80
N TYR A 39 -29.22 5.55 -2.85
CA TYR A 39 -29.88 6.12 -4.03
C TYR A 39 -29.21 5.60 -5.30
N PRO A 40 -29.88 5.63 -6.46
CA PRO A 40 -29.25 5.27 -7.73
C PRO A 40 -28.02 6.16 -8.01
N SER A 41 -26.83 5.57 -7.92
CA SER A 41 -25.55 6.25 -8.18
C SER A 41 -24.88 5.65 -9.41
N PRO A 42 -24.29 6.47 -10.30
CA PRO A 42 -23.47 5.99 -11.41
C PRO A 42 -22.08 5.50 -10.96
N SER A 43 -21.75 5.65 -9.67
CA SER A 43 -20.50 5.19 -9.06
C SER A 43 -20.84 4.44 -7.78
N VAL A 44 -20.92 3.12 -7.87
CA VAL A 44 -21.13 2.20 -6.74
C VAL A 44 -19.85 1.41 -6.44
N PRO A 45 -19.58 1.06 -5.18
CA PRO A 45 -18.47 0.18 -4.84
C PRO A 45 -18.63 -1.20 -5.47
N PHE A 46 -17.53 -1.78 -5.96
CA PHE A 46 -17.48 -3.14 -6.46
C PHE A 46 -16.14 -3.78 -6.13
N GLU A 47 -16.13 -5.11 -6.00
CA GLU A 47 -14.90 -5.86 -5.81
C GLU A 47 -14.21 -6.14 -7.15
N THR A 48 -12.88 -6.04 -7.16
CA THR A 48 -12.10 -6.33 -8.36
C THR A 48 -10.73 -6.89 -8.01
N LYS A 49 -10.16 -7.63 -8.96
CA LYS A 49 -8.77 -8.10 -8.94
C LYS A 49 -8.03 -7.71 -10.22
N GLY A 50 -8.67 -6.91 -11.08
CA GLY A 50 -8.16 -6.52 -12.40
C GLY A 50 -7.10 -5.44 -12.33
N PHE A 51 -5.98 -5.73 -11.69
CA PHE A 51 -4.81 -4.87 -11.63
C PHE A 51 -3.59 -5.64 -12.11
N LEU A 52 -2.71 -4.95 -12.83
CA LEU A 52 -1.32 -5.37 -12.96
C LEU A 52 -0.60 -5.08 -11.63
N THR A 53 0.17 -6.05 -11.15
CA THR A 53 1.03 -5.96 -9.97
C THR A 53 2.50 -6.07 -10.37
N PRO A 54 3.46 -5.64 -9.54
CA PRO A 54 4.89 -5.74 -9.88
C PRO A 54 5.40 -7.15 -10.22
N PHE A 55 4.64 -8.20 -9.87
CA PHE A 55 4.94 -9.60 -10.21
C PHE A 55 4.49 -9.99 -11.61
N ASP A 56 3.60 -9.20 -12.23
CA ASP A 56 3.13 -9.42 -13.59
C ASP A 56 4.14 -8.83 -14.58
N PRO A 57 4.63 -9.60 -15.57
CA PRO A 57 5.60 -9.09 -16.55
C PRO A 57 5.11 -7.85 -17.30
N ALA A 58 3.80 -7.73 -17.51
CA ALA A 58 3.17 -6.62 -18.22
C ALA A 58 3.11 -5.32 -17.39
N TYR A 59 3.29 -5.37 -16.07
CA TYR A 59 3.23 -4.21 -15.19
C TYR A 59 4.20 -3.11 -15.61
N TRP A 60 5.40 -3.49 -16.05
CA TRP A 60 6.45 -2.57 -16.45
C TRP A 60 6.38 -2.14 -17.92
N ASN A 61 5.34 -2.54 -18.67
CA ASN A 61 5.18 -2.15 -20.06
C ASN A 61 4.62 -0.73 -20.17
N PRO A 62 5.37 0.26 -20.70
CA PRO A 62 4.91 1.64 -20.80
C PRO A 62 3.86 1.85 -21.91
N PHE A 63 3.67 0.87 -22.79
CA PHE A 63 2.70 0.94 -23.89
C PHE A 63 1.36 0.28 -23.56
N LEU A 64 1.25 -0.35 -22.38
CA LEU A 64 0.02 -1.00 -21.94
C LEU A 64 -0.75 -0.08 -20.99
N ALA A 65 -1.98 0.25 -21.36
CA ALA A 65 -2.87 1.12 -20.59
C ALA A 65 -3.84 0.26 -19.77
N GLU A 66 -3.44 -0.11 -18.56
CA GLU A 66 -4.22 -0.94 -17.63
C GLU A 66 -3.98 -0.47 -16.19
N ASN A 67 -4.95 -0.67 -15.30
CA ASN A 67 -4.80 -0.22 -13.92
C ASN A 67 -3.69 -0.98 -13.20
N ARG A 68 -2.90 -0.26 -12.40
CA ARG A 68 -1.77 -0.82 -11.66
C ARG A 68 -1.98 -0.74 -10.16
N LEU A 69 -1.49 -1.75 -9.46
CA LEU A 69 -1.51 -1.83 -8.01
C LEU A 69 -0.13 -2.16 -7.47
N THR A 70 0.37 -1.30 -6.57
CA THR A 70 1.65 -1.50 -5.88
C THR A 70 1.37 -1.67 -4.41
N SER A 71 1.41 -2.92 -3.98
CA SER A 71 0.93 -3.33 -2.66
C SER A 71 1.73 -4.54 -2.17
N PRO A 72 2.02 -4.64 -0.87
CA PRO A 72 2.65 -5.83 -0.30
C PRO A 72 1.76 -7.07 -0.43
N TYR A 73 0.46 -6.89 -0.68
CA TYR A 73 -0.51 -7.96 -0.80
C TYR A 73 -0.82 -8.36 -2.25
N GLY A 74 -0.27 -7.64 -3.24
CA GLY A 74 -0.64 -7.83 -4.65
C GLY A 74 -2.16 -7.78 -4.81
N THR A 75 -2.74 -8.82 -5.41
CA THR A 75 -4.20 -9.02 -5.52
C THR A 75 -4.74 -10.10 -4.58
N SER A 76 -3.97 -10.56 -3.59
CA SER A 76 -4.39 -11.66 -2.70
C SER A 76 -5.50 -11.25 -1.73
N THR A 77 -5.45 -10.04 -1.17
CA THR A 77 -6.46 -9.51 -0.24
C THR A 77 -7.60 -8.80 -0.95
N ARG A 78 -8.75 -8.65 -0.29
CA ARG A 78 -9.95 -7.99 -0.86
C ARG A 78 -9.62 -6.58 -1.36
N ILE A 79 -10.05 -6.25 -2.57
CA ILE A 79 -9.92 -4.90 -3.14
C ILE A 79 -11.30 -4.44 -3.58
N VAL A 80 -11.70 -3.26 -3.12
CA VAL A 80 -12.98 -2.63 -3.45
C VAL A 80 -12.67 -1.29 -4.11
N CYS A 81 -13.27 -1.02 -5.25
CA CYS A 81 -13.11 0.24 -5.97
C CYS A 81 -14.46 0.89 -6.25
N THR A 82 -14.42 2.20 -6.47
CA THR A 82 -15.48 2.96 -7.13
C THR A 82 -15.03 3.35 -8.52
N ALA A 83 -15.96 3.43 -9.45
CA ALA A 83 -15.66 3.85 -10.82
C ALA A 83 -16.79 4.72 -11.38
N PHE A 84 -16.43 5.62 -12.29
CA PHE A 84 -17.37 6.40 -13.08
C PHE A 84 -16.98 6.29 -14.55
N HIS A 85 -17.92 5.88 -15.41
CA HIS A 85 -17.68 5.64 -16.85
C HIS A 85 -16.45 4.75 -17.14
N GLY A 86 -16.21 3.73 -16.31
CA GLY A 86 -15.10 2.77 -16.51
C GLY A 86 -13.75 3.25 -15.99
N VAL A 87 -13.67 4.45 -15.40
CA VAL A 87 -12.45 4.98 -14.78
C VAL A 87 -12.54 4.83 -13.26
N LEU A 88 -11.50 4.25 -12.66
CA LEU A 88 -11.43 4.06 -11.22
C LEU A 88 -11.24 5.41 -10.53
N THR A 89 -12.12 5.74 -9.60
CA THR A 89 -12.12 7.03 -8.88
C THR A 89 -11.57 6.91 -7.46
N GLY A 90 -11.50 5.69 -6.92
CA GLY A 90 -10.94 5.40 -5.61
C GLY A 90 -10.95 3.90 -5.36
N CYS A 91 -9.93 3.41 -4.64
CA CYS A 91 -9.80 2.00 -4.30
C CYS A 91 -9.35 1.83 -2.85
N TRP A 92 -9.74 0.70 -2.28
CA TRP A 92 -9.40 0.26 -0.93
C TRP A 92 -8.90 -1.17 -1.03
N GLN A 93 -7.90 -1.50 -0.22
CA GLN A 93 -7.40 -2.85 -0.11
C GLN A 93 -7.36 -3.28 1.34
N ALA A 94 -7.79 -4.51 1.60
CA ALA A 94 -7.65 -5.12 2.91
C ALA A 94 -6.18 -5.45 3.21
N ASP A 95 -5.76 -5.27 4.45
CA ASP A 95 -4.54 -5.89 4.98
C ASP A 95 -4.70 -7.40 5.20
N ALA A 96 -3.66 -8.04 5.75
CA ALA A 96 -3.67 -9.46 6.08
C ALA A 96 -4.73 -9.85 7.13
N GLN A 97 -5.21 -8.89 7.93
CA GLN A 97 -6.23 -9.08 8.96
C GLN A 97 -7.64 -8.77 8.44
N GLY A 98 -7.77 -8.29 7.19
CA GLY A 98 -9.05 -7.98 6.56
C GLY A 98 -9.50 -6.52 6.74
N TYR A 99 -8.70 -5.68 7.40
CA TYR A 99 -9.06 -4.28 7.61
C TYR A 99 -8.78 -3.45 6.34
N PRO A 100 -9.71 -2.60 5.89
CA PRO A 100 -9.50 -1.81 4.68
C PRO A 100 -8.56 -0.64 4.90
N HIS A 101 -7.79 -0.35 3.86
CA HIS A 101 -6.92 0.81 3.75
C HIS A 101 -7.17 1.47 2.40
N LYS A 102 -7.43 2.77 2.40
CA LYS A 102 -7.62 3.54 1.17
C LYS A 102 -6.29 3.62 0.44
N LEU A 103 -6.31 3.20 -0.83
CA LEU A 103 -5.15 3.27 -1.70
C LEU A 103 -4.90 4.71 -2.14
N VAL A 104 -3.63 5.06 -2.28
CA VAL A 104 -3.20 6.35 -2.83
C VAL A 104 -3.16 6.23 -4.34
N ALA A 105 -3.99 7.01 -5.04
CA ALA A 105 -3.88 7.17 -6.48
C ALA A 105 -2.70 8.09 -6.80
N LEU A 106 -1.77 7.62 -7.64
CA LEU A 106 -0.67 8.45 -8.13
C LEU A 106 -1.16 9.38 -9.25
N PRO A 107 -0.50 10.52 -9.48
CA PRO A 107 -0.90 11.46 -10.55
C PRO A 107 -0.83 10.87 -11.97
N PHE A 108 -0.09 9.78 -12.18
CA PHE A 108 0.09 9.12 -13.46
C PHE A 108 0.15 7.59 -13.29
N ASP A 109 -0.26 6.86 -14.31
CA ASP A 109 -0.22 5.40 -14.40
C ASP A 109 1.18 4.89 -14.78
N PHE A 110 2.17 5.03 -13.89
CA PHE A 110 3.56 4.68 -14.21
C PHE A 110 3.72 3.17 -14.53
N PRO A 111 4.46 2.79 -15.59
CA PRO A 111 5.28 3.63 -16.47
C PRO A 111 4.54 4.21 -17.69
N ASN A 112 3.26 3.92 -17.88
CA ASN A 112 2.42 4.50 -18.93
C ASN A 112 1.90 5.90 -18.52
N VAL A 113 2.77 6.90 -18.60
CA VAL A 113 2.44 8.29 -18.23
C VAL A 113 1.33 8.92 -19.10
N THR A 114 1.12 8.39 -20.31
CA THR A 114 0.07 8.87 -21.23
C THR A 114 -1.29 8.21 -20.99
N GLY A 115 -1.34 7.03 -20.36
CA GLY A 115 -2.56 6.25 -20.15
C GLY A 115 -3.58 7.00 -19.31
N SER A 116 -3.12 7.69 -18.25
CA SER A 116 -3.99 8.51 -17.39
C SER A 116 -4.57 9.76 -18.08
N SER A 117 -4.08 10.12 -19.27
CA SER A 117 -4.62 11.23 -20.08
C SER A 117 -5.66 10.78 -21.12
N MET A 118 -6.01 9.49 -21.16
CA MET A 118 -7.07 9.01 -22.03
C MET A 118 -8.41 9.69 -21.71
N PRO A 119 -9.30 9.91 -22.71
CA PRO A 119 -10.61 10.53 -22.48
C PRO A 119 -11.36 9.87 -21.32
N GLY A 120 -11.76 10.67 -20.33
CA GLY A 120 -12.44 10.20 -19.11
C GLY A 120 -11.52 9.96 -17.90
N GLY A 121 -10.20 10.06 -18.05
CA GLY A 121 -9.22 9.93 -16.94
C GLY A 121 -8.40 8.63 -16.97
N GLY A 122 -8.72 7.71 -17.88
CA GLY A 122 -7.91 6.52 -18.20
C GLY A 122 -7.57 5.60 -17.02
N PRO A 123 -6.66 4.64 -17.24
CA PRO A 123 -6.12 3.81 -16.16
C PRO A 123 -5.33 4.60 -15.13
N GLN A 124 -5.31 4.08 -13.91
CA GLN A 124 -4.72 4.70 -12.73
C GLN A 124 -3.75 3.73 -12.05
N HIS A 125 -2.76 4.30 -11.36
CA HIS A 125 -1.82 3.55 -10.53
C HIS A 125 -2.11 3.82 -9.06
N PHE A 126 -2.52 2.76 -8.35
CA PHE A 126 -2.80 2.79 -6.92
C PHE A 126 -1.66 2.19 -6.11
N VAL A 127 -1.36 2.80 -4.98
CA VAL A 127 -0.32 2.37 -4.03
C VAL A 127 -0.93 2.13 -2.66
N TYR A 128 -0.57 1.02 -2.05
CA TYR A 128 -0.94 0.73 -0.67
C TYR A 128 -0.28 1.74 0.29
N PRO A 129 -1.01 2.32 1.26
CA PRO A 129 -0.45 3.36 2.11
C PRO A 129 0.79 2.87 2.88
N GLY A 130 1.83 3.70 2.90
CA GLY A 130 3.12 3.36 3.53
C GLY A 130 3.99 2.39 2.72
N PHE A 131 3.53 1.89 1.57
CA PHE A 131 4.36 1.06 0.71
C PHE A 131 5.21 1.93 -0.22
N ILE A 132 6.51 1.99 0.04
CA ILE A 132 7.51 2.55 -0.88
C ILE A 132 8.15 1.36 -1.61
N PRO A 133 7.86 1.15 -2.91
CA PRO A 133 8.51 0.08 -3.65
C PRO A 133 10.03 0.33 -3.74
N GLY A 134 10.84 -0.59 -3.17
CA GLY A 134 12.29 -0.63 -3.38
C GLY A 134 13.16 0.10 -2.35
N ILE A 135 12.68 0.31 -1.11
CA ILE A 135 13.53 0.63 0.06
C ILE A 135 13.59 -0.53 1.04
#